data_AF-A0A0G0DDD4-F1
#
_entry.id   AF-A0A0G0DDD4-F1
#
_cell.length_a   1.000
_cell.length_b   1.000
_cell.length_c   1.000
_cell.angle_alpha   90.00
_cell.angle_beta   90.00
_cell.angle_gamma   90.00
#
_symmetry.space_group_name_H-M   'P 1'
#
loop_
_entity.id
_entity.type
_entity.pdbx_description
1 polymer ?
#
loop_
_entity_poly.entity_id
_entity_poly.type
_entity_poly.pdbx_seq_one_letter_code
_entity_poly.pdbx_strand_id
1 'polypeptide(L)' 'MGKEISFEQEANYKVDKFGRELGYVFIDGVNVNIELVRNGLARVVLYEKRAKIKYQDELLSAEKIAKEKKLGVWKK' A
#
# COMPACT_ATOMS: atom_id res chain seq x y z
N MET A 1 -13.07 16.01 -17.78
CA MET A 1 -11.60 15.86 -17.65
C MET A 1 -11.33 14.50 -17.01
N GLY A 2 -10.34 13.76 -17.53
CA GLY A 2 -9.93 12.46 -16.98
C GLY A 2 -8.96 12.63 -15.81
N LYS A 3 -8.86 11.61 -14.94
CA LYS A 3 -7.85 11.55 -13.90
C LYS A 3 -6.54 11.00 -14.46
N GLU A 4 -5.40 11.46 -13.94
CA GLU A 4 -4.10 10.87 -14.24
C GLU A 4 -3.91 9.63 -13.37
N ILE A 5 -3.58 8.50 -14.00
CA ILE A 5 -3.28 7.25 -13.30
C ILE A 5 -1.85 6.87 -13.64
N SER A 6 -1.02 6.64 -12.63
CA SER A 6 0.35 6.14 -12.82
C SER A 6 0.61 4.92 -11.95
N PHE A 7 1.55 4.09 -12.43
CA PHE A 7 1.93 2.83 -11.80
C PHE A 7 3.44 2.81 -11.61
N GLU A 8 3.88 2.50 -10.40
CA GLU A 8 5.29 2.46 -10.03
C GLU A 8 5.67 1.08 -9.50
N GLN A 9 6.68 0.45 -10.10
CA GLN A 9 7.21 -0.82 -9.64
C GLN A 9 8.49 -0.64 -8.84
N GLU A 10 8.64 -1.47 -7.81
CA GLU A 10 9.91 -1.59 -7.09
C GLU A 10 10.88 -2.49 -7.87
N ALA A 11 12.18 -2.15 -7.84
CA ALA A 11 13.21 -2.87 -8.59
C ALA A 11 13.29 -4.37 -8.22
N ASN A 12 13.14 -4.68 -6.93
CA ASN A 12 13.34 -6.01 -6.39
C ASN A 12 12.10 -6.92 -6.45
N TYR A 13 10.90 -6.35 -6.62
CA TYR A 13 9.62 -7.07 -6.47
C TYR A 13 8.61 -6.66 -7.53
N LYS A 14 8.79 -7.12 -8.77
CA LYS A 14 7.96 -6.72 -9.92
C LYS A 14 6.80 -7.66 -10.22
N VAL A 15 7.00 -8.97 -10.08
CA VAL A 15 5.99 -9.99 -10.39
C VAL A 15 6.05 -11.06 -9.32
N ASP A 16 4.89 -11.57 -8.90
CA ASP A 16 4.82 -12.65 -7.94
C ASP A 16 4.79 -14.06 -8.56
N LYS A 17 4.77 -15.09 -7.72
CA LYS A 17 4.76 -16.50 -8.16
C LYS A 17 3.53 -16.91 -8.97
N PHE A 18 2.48 -16.10 -8.99
CA PHE A 18 1.25 -16.34 -9.74
C PHE A 18 1.18 -15.49 -11.02
N GLY A 19 2.25 -14.76 -11.37
CA GLY A 19 2.29 -13.92 -12.57
C GLY A 19 1.60 -12.57 -12.42
N ARG A 20 1.29 -12.12 -11.19
CA ARG A 20 0.68 -10.81 -10.95
C ARG A 20 1.75 -9.73 -10.90
N GLU A 21 1.56 -8.65 -11.63
CA GLU A 21 2.39 -7.45 -11.51
C GLU A 21 2.16 -6.78 -10.15
N LEU A 22 3.26 -6.47 -9.48
CA LEU A 22 3.31 -5.80 -8.20
C LEU A 22 3.81 -4.36 -8.40
N GLY A 23 3.15 -3.43 -7.72
CA GLY A 23 3.53 -2.02 -7.75
C GLY A 23 2.55 -1.14 -7.00
N TYR A 24 2.83 0.15 -7.01
CA TYR A 24 2.05 1.18 -6.35
C TYR A 24 1.26 1.95 -7.41
N VAL A 25 -0.02 2.19 -7.14
CA VAL A 25 -0.92 2.95 -8.02
C VAL A 25 -1.08 4.35 -7.44
N PHE A 26 -1.03 5.33 -8.33
CA PHE A 26 -1.27 6.72 -8.01
C PHE A 26 -2.40 7.26 -8.87
N ILE A 27 -3.23 8.10 -8.25
CA ILE A 27 -4.28 8.85 -8.94
C ILE A 27 -4.06 10.32 -8.64
N ASP A 28 -3.83 11.12 -9.68
CA ASP A 28 -3.53 12.55 -9.56
C ASP A 28 -2.37 12.81 -8.55
N GLY A 29 -1.34 11.94 -8.59
CA GLY A 29 -0.17 11.98 -7.70
C GLY A 29 -0.38 11.40 -6.29
N VAL A 30 -1.60 10.98 -5.93
CA VAL A 30 -1.90 10.41 -4.60
C VAL A 30 -1.68 8.90 -4.60
N ASN A 31 -0.83 8.39 -3.70
CA ASN A 31 -0.58 6.96 -3.54
C ASN A 31 -1.80 6.24 -2.95
N VAL A 32 -2.53 5.53 -3.80
CA VAL A 32 -3.78 4.84 -3.43
C VAL A 32 -3.55 3.76 -2.37
N ASN A 33 -2.38 3.11 -2.37
CA ASN A 33 -2.08 2.04 -1.40
C ASN A 33 -2.02 2.59 0.03
N ILE A 34 -1.36 3.74 0.21
CA ILE A 34 -1.28 4.41 1.52
C ILE A 34 -2.67 4.87 1.96
N GLU A 35 -3.47 5.44 1.05
CA GLU A 35 -4.83 5.88 1.39
C GLU A 35 -5.75 4.73 1.80
N LEU A 36 -5.69 3.59 1.10
CA LEU A 36 -6.46 2.40 1.47
C LEU A 36 -6.10 1.93 2.89
N VAL A 37 -4.80 1.86 3.20
CA VAL A 37 -4.33 1.47 4.53
C VAL A 37 -4.75 2.49 5.59
N ARG A 38 -4.55 3.80 5.34
CA ARG A 38 -4.88 4.88 6.28
C ARG A 38 -6.36 4.91 6.65
N ASN A 39 -7.24 4.59 5.70
CA ASN A 39 -8.68 4.52 5.90
C ASN A 39 -9.15 3.16 6.45
N GLY A 40 -8.23 2.25 6.77
CA GLY A 40 -8.54 0.92 7.32
C GLY A 40 -9.18 -0.04 6.33
N LEU A 41 -9.03 0.20 5.02
CA LEU A 41 -9.57 -0.64 3.94
C LEU A 41 -8.60 -1.77 3.53
N ALA A 42 -7.34 -1.69 3.96
CA ALA A 42 -6.31 -2.68 3.71
C ALA A 42 -5.41 -2.89 4.95
N ARG A 43 -4.67 -4.01 4.97
CA ARG A 43 -3.64 -4.33 5.96
C ARG A 43 -2.26 -4.37 5.31
N VAL A 44 -1.25 -3.97 6.05
CA VAL A 44 0.15 -4.04 5.63
C VAL A 44 0.68 -5.43 5.94
N VAL A 45 1.23 -6.11 4.92
CA VAL A 45 1.85 -7.42 5.07
C VAL A 45 3.30 -7.31 4.63
N LEU A 46 4.22 -7.51 5.58
CA LEU A 46 5.66 -7.51 5.33
C LEU A 46 6.19 -8.93 5.50
N TYR A 47 7.08 -9.33 4.59
CA TYR A 47 7.74 -10.63 4.64
C TYR A 47 9.15 -10.45 5.22
N GLU A 48 9.45 -11.08 6.35
CA GLU A 48 10.71 -10.90 7.09
C GLU A 48 11.97 -11.17 6.26
N LYS A 49 11.88 -12.03 5.25
CA LYS A 49 13.00 -12.38 4.35
C LYS A 49 13.18 -11.40 3.18
N ARG A 50 12.35 -10.36 3.08
CA ARG A 50 12.43 -9.36 2.01
C ARG A 50 13.15 -8.10 2.52
N ALA A 51 13.83 -7.44 1.60
CA ALA A 51 14.35 -6.10 1.83
C ALA A 51 13.19 -5.14 2.09
N LYS A 52 13.48 -4.04 2.79
CA LYS A 52 12.53 -2.95 3.01
C LYS A 52 12.02 -2.44 1.67
N ILE A 53 10.70 -2.32 1.58
CA ILE A 53 10.01 -1.81 0.38
C ILE A 53 9.94 -0.27 0.41
N LYS A 54 9.82 0.35 -0.76
CA LYS A 54 9.93 1.81 -0.95
C LYS A 54 9.08 2.65 0.02
N TYR A 55 7.81 2.28 0.25
CA TYR A 55 6.87 3.04 1.10
C TYR A 55 6.56 2.36 2.43
N GLN A 56 7.46 1.51 2.93
CA GLN A 56 7.19 0.68 4.10
C GLN A 56 6.79 1.50 5.33
N ASP A 57 7.52 2.58 5.62
CA ASP A 57 7.32 3.36 6.84
C ASP A 57 6.00 4.14 6.78
N GLU A 58 5.65 4.71 5.62
CA GLU A 58 4.39 5.41 5.40
C GLU A 58 3.20 4.45 5.51
N LEU A 59 3.33 3.24 4.97
CA LEU A 59 2.30 2.21 5.07
C LEU A 59 2.09 1.78 6.52
N LEU A 60 3.17 1.53 7.28
CA LEU A 60 3.08 1.16 8.70
C LEU A 60 2.48 2.29 9.55
N SER A 61 2.87 3.54 9.27
CA SER A 61 2.31 4.72 9.92
C SER A 61 0.82 4.89 9.63
N ALA A 62 0.42 4.71 8.36
CA ALA A 62 -0.98 4.73 7.94
C ALA A 62 -1.80 3.62 8.64
N GLU A 63 -1.24 2.42 8.77
CA GLU A 63 -1.92 1.30 9.44
C GLU A 63 -2.08 1.57 10.94
N LYS A 64 -1.07 2.16 11.58
CA LYS A 64 -1.15 2.60 12.98
C LYS A 64 -2.30 3.59 13.18
N ILE A 65 -2.43 4.60 12.30
CA ILE A 65 -3.55 5.55 12.35
C ILE A 65 -4.90 4.84 12.23
N ALA A 66 -5.02 3.89 11.29
CA ALA A 66 -6.26 3.14 11.08
C ALA A 66 -6.63 2.28 12.30
N LYS A 67 -5.65 1.64 12.94
CA LYS A 67 -5.82 0.86 14.17
C LYS A 67 -6.26 1.72 15.35
N GLU A 68 -5.59 2.84 15.60
CA GLU A 68 -5.92 3.78 16.69
C GLU A 68 -7.35 4.32 16.55
N LYS A 69 -7.76 4.63 15.32
CA LYS A 69 -9.12 5.10 15.00
C LYS A 69 -10.16 3.98 14.84
N LYS A 70 -9.75 2.71 14.95
CA LYS A 70 -10.61 1.52 14.76
C LYS A 70 -11.39 1.58 13.43
N LEU A 71 -10.71 1.90 12.33
CA LEU A 71 -11.32 2.05 11.01
C LEU A 71 -11.40 0.73 10.26
N GLY A 72 -12.41 0.58 9.40
CA GLY A 72 -12.60 -0.54 8.48
C GLY A 72 -12.32 -1.92 9.10
N VAL A 73 -11.30 -2.62 8.60
CA VAL A 73 -10.88 -3.96 9.05
C VAL A 73 -10.36 -4.04 10.49
N TRP A 74 -10.27 -2.90 11.17
CA TRP A 74 -9.88 -2.75 12.58
C TRP A 74 -11.06 -2.37 13.49
N LYS A 75 -12.29 -2.31 12.98
CA LYS A 75 -13.50 -2.24 13.80
C LYS A 75 -13.63 -3.54 14.60
N LYS A 76 -14.00 -3.43 15.87
CA LYS A 76 -14.39 -4.58 16.70
C LYS A 76 -15.82 -5.00 16.38
#